data_AF-A0A1T1DIG3-F1
#
_entry.id   AF-A0A1T1DIG3-F1
#
_cell.length_a   1.000
_cell.length_b   1.000
_cell.length_c   1.000
_cell.angle_alpha   90.00
_cell.angle_beta   90.00
_cell.angle_gamma   90.00
#
_symmetry.space_group_name_H-M   'P 1'
#
loop_
_entity.id
_entity.type
_entity.pdbx_description
1 polymer ?
#
loop_
_entity_poly.entity_id
_entity_poly.type
_entity_poly.pdbx_seq_one_letter_code
_entity_poly.pdbx_strand_id
1 'polypeptide(L)'
;MSRIQRVYVDNSVYGGYFDKEFAEWTKKFFEEVDEGNFRILYSRLIEKELKNAPKRVKDFSKQYLDNSEIVKITRDTVLLAEAYLKFKVVGESSYEDCIHVASATIAKADIIISWNFKHIVRLDRIKGYNSVNTKLGYSNLEIRTPREILHNEYG
;
A
#
# COMPACT_ATOMS: atom_id res chain seq x y z
N MET A 1 14.56 -10.07 -18.99
CA MET A 1 13.81 -10.46 -17.79
C MET A 1 13.09 -9.22 -17.31
N SER A 2 11.76 -9.20 -17.28
CA SER A 2 11.02 -8.12 -16.64
C SER A 2 11.42 -8.08 -15.16
N ARG A 3 11.58 -6.87 -14.61
CA ARG A 3 11.93 -6.69 -13.20
C ARG A 3 10.67 -6.99 -12.37
N ILE A 4 10.78 -7.88 -11.38
CA ILE A 4 9.69 -8.13 -10.40
C ILE A 4 9.31 -6.81 -9.74
N GLN A 5 8.02 -6.48 -9.78
CA GLN A 5 7.54 -5.19 -9.27
C GLN A 5 7.35 -5.26 -7.76
N ARG A 6 7.96 -4.30 -7.04
CA ARG A 6 7.90 -4.19 -5.58
C ARG A 6 6.66 -3.39 -5.18
N VAL A 7 5.65 -4.06 -4.61
CA VAL A 7 4.36 -3.45 -4.30
C VAL A 7 4.12 -3.38 -2.80
N TYR A 8 3.84 -2.19 -2.27
CA TYR A 8 3.40 -2.04 -0.88
C TYR A 8 1.90 -2.27 -0.79
N VAL A 9 1.48 -3.31 -0.08
CA VAL A 9 0.07 -3.72 -0.01
C VAL A 9 -0.57 -3.17 1.26
N ASP A 10 -1.64 -2.40 1.13
CA ASP A 10 -2.42 -1.86 2.24
C ASP A 10 -3.34 -2.93 2.89
N ASN A 11 -3.72 -2.74 4.16
CA ASN A 11 -4.56 -3.71 4.88
C ASN A 11 -5.90 -3.99 4.16
N SER A 12 -6.43 -2.95 3.49
CA SER A 12 -7.73 -3.00 2.82
C SER A 12 -7.76 -4.02 1.69
N VAL A 13 -6.60 -4.33 1.09
CA VAL A 13 -6.46 -5.34 0.04
C VAL A 13 -6.69 -6.74 0.59
N TYR A 14 -6.14 -7.08 1.75
CA TYR A 14 -6.38 -8.39 2.37
C TYR A 14 -7.85 -8.58 2.76
N GLY A 15 -8.51 -7.52 3.24
CA GLY A 15 -9.95 -7.54 3.51
C GLY A 15 -10.77 -7.70 2.22
N GLY A 16 -10.36 -7.01 1.16
CA GLY A 16 -10.99 -7.03 -0.16
C GLY A 16 -11.10 -8.42 -0.78
N TYR A 17 -10.23 -9.36 -0.42
CA TYR A 17 -10.30 -10.76 -0.88
C TYR A 17 -11.63 -11.44 -0.53
N PHE A 18 -12.24 -11.04 0.60
CA PHE A 18 -13.50 -11.60 1.10
C PHE A 18 -14.69 -10.64 0.97
N ASP A 19 -14.48 -9.46 0.38
CA ASP A 19 -15.53 -8.49 0.11
C ASP A 19 -16.05 -8.69 -1.32
N LYS A 20 -17.37 -8.82 -1.49
CA LYS A 20 -17.95 -9.08 -2.83
C LYS A 20 -17.61 -7.99 -3.85
N GLU A 21 -17.45 -6.74 -3.42
CA GLU A 21 -17.14 -5.62 -4.31
C GLU A 21 -15.71 -5.69 -4.84
N PHE A 22 -14.76 -6.18 -4.02
CA PHE A 22 -13.32 -6.14 -4.31
C PHE A 22 -12.71 -7.51 -4.61
N ALA A 23 -13.42 -8.59 -4.33
CA ALA A 23 -12.89 -9.95 -4.33
C ALA A 23 -12.34 -10.37 -5.69
N GLU A 24 -13.01 -10.03 -6.79
CA GLU A 24 -12.57 -10.46 -8.13
C GLU A 24 -11.14 -9.99 -8.43
N TRP A 25 -10.91 -8.67 -8.35
CA TRP A 25 -9.62 -8.08 -8.67
C TRP A 25 -8.56 -8.35 -7.60
N THR A 26 -8.98 -8.48 -6.35
CA THR A 26 -8.06 -8.84 -5.27
C THR A 26 -7.55 -10.27 -5.43
N LYS A 27 -8.40 -11.23 -5.81
CA LYS A 27 -8.01 -12.62 -6.07
C LYS A 27 -6.98 -12.70 -7.19
N LYS A 28 -7.30 -12.09 -8.33
CA LYS A 28 -6.37 -12.01 -9.48
C LYS A 28 -5.03 -11.39 -9.09
N PHE A 29 -5.02 -10.35 -8.25
CA PHE A 29 -3.77 -9.74 -7.80
C PHE A 29 -2.90 -10.73 -6.99
N PHE A 30 -3.50 -11.51 -6.11
CA PHE A 30 -2.76 -12.50 -5.34
C PHE A 30 -2.33 -13.71 -6.20
N GLU A 31 -3.09 -14.07 -7.24
CA GLU A 31 -2.64 -15.06 -8.25
C GLU A 31 -1.34 -14.58 -8.93
N GLU A 32 -1.27 -13.31 -9.34
CA GLU A 32 -0.04 -12.74 -9.91
C GLU A 32 1.14 -12.64 -8.92
N VAL A 33 0.85 -12.48 -7.63
CA VAL A 33 1.86 -12.56 -6.55
C VAL A 33 2.40 -14.00 -6.48
N ASP A 34 1.52 -15.00 -6.54
CA ASP A 34 1.90 -16.42 -6.50
C ASP A 34 2.69 -16.83 -7.76
N GLU A 35 2.41 -16.22 -8.91
CA GLU A 35 3.17 -16.39 -10.16
C GLU A 35 4.54 -15.67 -10.15
N GLY A 36 4.79 -14.84 -9.13
CA GLY A 36 6.07 -14.15 -8.94
C GLY A 36 6.21 -12.84 -9.72
N ASN A 37 5.12 -12.30 -10.28
CA ASN A 37 5.12 -11.02 -10.99
C ASN A 37 5.23 -9.84 -10.01
N PHE A 38 4.74 -10.02 -8.78
CA PHE A 38 4.79 -9.03 -7.72
C PHE A 38 5.53 -9.53 -6.48
N ARG A 39 6.35 -8.65 -5.88
CA ARG A 39 6.92 -8.85 -4.55
C ARG A 39 6.24 -7.92 -3.56
N ILE A 40 5.59 -8.50 -2.54
CA ILE A 40 4.89 -7.74 -1.52
C ILE A 40 5.88 -7.11 -0.53
N LEU A 41 5.64 -5.84 -0.23
CA LEU A 41 6.23 -5.07 0.85
C LEU A 41 5.13 -4.74 1.86
N TYR A 42 5.46 -4.80 3.14
CA TYR A 42 4.55 -4.34 4.18
C TYR A 42 5.31 -3.80 5.38
N SER A 43 4.70 -2.90 6.16
CA SER A 43 5.23 -2.52 7.48
C SER A 43 4.47 -3.25 8.58
N ARG A 44 5.10 -3.45 9.74
CA ARG A 44 4.46 -4.10 10.89
C ARG A 44 3.24 -3.35 11.45
N LEU A 45 2.95 -2.15 10.93
CA LEU A 45 1.66 -1.49 11.17
C LEU A 45 0.50 -2.37 10.68
N ILE A 46 0.65 -3.07 9.55
CA ILE A 46 -0.38 -3.99 9.04
C ILE A 46 -0.66 -5.13 10.03
N GLU A 47 0.36 -5.66 10.71
CA GLU A 47 0.16 -6.67 11.75
C GLU A 47 -0.72 -6.14 12.89
N LYS A 48 -0.61 -4.85 13.23
CA LYS A 48 -1.46 -4.19 14.24
C LYS A 48 -2.90 -4.04 13.74
N GLU A 49 -3.08 -3.58 12.51
CA GLU A 49 -4.40 -3.37 11.89
C GLU A 49 -5.17 -4.68 11.74
N LEU A 50 -4.47 -5.74 11.33
CA LEU A 50 -5.06 -7.07 11.16
C LEU A 50 -5.49 -7.72 12.48
N LYS A 51 -5.02 -7.28 13.66
CA LYS A 51 -5.42 -7.89 14.95
C LYS A 51 -6.95 -7.94 15.11
N ASN A 52 -7.61 -6.86 14.69
CA ASN A 52 -9.06 -6.69 14.79
C ASN A 52 -9.82 -7.24 13.58
N ALA A 53 -9.13 -7.76 12.56
CA ALA A 53 -9.75 -8.31 11.37
C ALA A 53 -10.39 -9.69 11.65
N PRO A 54 -11.39 -10.11 10.84
CA PRO A 54 -11.96 -11.45 10.90
C PRO A 54 -10.90 -12.54 10.76
N LYS A 55 -11.10 -13.69 11.42
CA LYS A 55 -10.14 -14.80 11.42
C LYS A 55 -9.70 -15.20 10.00
N ARG A 56 -10.64 -15.31 9.06
CA ARG A 56 -10.35 -15.63 7.65
C ARG A 56 -9.38 -14.65 6.97
N VAL A 57 -9.45 -13.36 7.30
CA VAL A 57 -8.57 -12.32 6.76
C VAL A 57 -7.17 -12.44 7.38
N LYS A 58 -7.10 -12.71 8.69
CA LYS A 58 -5.83 -12.95 9.39
C LYS A 58 -5.10 -14.18 8.86
N ASP A 59 -5.81 -15.28 8.72
CA ASP A 59 -5.24 -16.54 8.22
C ASP A 59 -4.77 -16.38 6.77
N PHE A 60 -5.56 -15.71 5.92
CA PHE A 60 -5.20 -15.38 4.54
C PHE A 60 -4.00 -14.42 4.43
N SER A 61 -3.98 -13.33 5.18
CA SER A 61 -2.87 -12.36 5.13
C SER A 61 -1.56 -12.98 5.57
N LYS A 62 -1.58 -13.83 6.61
CA LYS A 62 -0.38 -14.49 7.13
C LYS A 62 0.39 -15.27 6.06
N GLN A 63 -0.31 -15.97 5.16
CA GLN A 63 0.34 -16.77 4.10
C GLN A 63 1.24 -15.93 3.17
N TYR A 64 0.89 -14.64 2.98
CA TYR A 64 1.66 -13.72 2.16
C TYR A 64 2.69 -12.94 2.98
N LEU A 65 2.33 -12.52 4.19
CA LEU A 65 3.21 -11.71 5.04
C LEU A 65 4.50 -12.47 5.40
N ASP A 66 4.42 -13.79 5.63
CA ASP A 66 5.58 -14.62 5.99
C ASP A 66 6.66 -14.64 4.88
N ASN A 67 6.28 -14.41 3.61
CA ASN A 67 7.19 -14.37 2.45
C ASN A 67 7.44 -12.94 1.91
N SER A 68 6.90 -11.93 2.59
CA SER A 68 6.98 -10.53 2.15
C SER A 68 8.22 -9.81 2.66
N GLU A 69 8.59 -8.71 2.00
CA GLU A 69 9.65 -7.83 2.47
C GLU A 69 9.13 -6.89 3.58
N ILE A 70 9.69 -7.01 4.78
CA ILE A 70 9.31 -6.18 5.92
C ILE A 70 9.98 -4.80 5.84
N VAL A 71 9.17 -3.76 5.73
CA VAL A 71 9.57 -2.36 5.82
C VAL A 71 9.60 -1.93 7.29
N LYS A 72 10.77 -1.50 7.75
CA LYS A 72 10.94 -0.96 9.10
C LYS A 72 10.38 0.46 9.17
N ILE A 73 9.52 0.72 10.15
CA ILE A 73 9.11 2.09 10.49
C ILE A 73 10.25 2.72 11.27
N THR A 74 10.88 3.72 10.67
CA THR A 74 12.03 4.43 11.25
C THR A 74 11.64 5.85 11.62
N ARG A 75 12.59 6.61 12.19
CA ARG A 75 12.42 8.03 12.43
C ARG A 75 12.10 8.79 11.14
N ASP A 76 12.74 8.43 10.03
CA ASP A 76 12.51 9.09 8.74
C ASP A 76 11.08 8.82 8.25
N THR A 77 10.54 7.62 8.50
CA THR A 77 9.15 7.26 8.21
C THR A 77 8.18 8.16 8.97
N VAL A 78 8.43 8.34 10.27
CA VAL A 78 7.60 9.19 11.13
C VAL A 78 7.68 10.64 10.68
N LEU A 79 8.88 11.17 10.43
CA LEU A 79 9.06 12.56 9.99
C LEU A 79 8.39 12.84 8.64
N LEU A 80 8.44 11.89 7.70
CA LEU A 80 7.77 12.02 6.41
C LEU A 80 6.25 11.96 6.56
N ALA A 81 5.72 11.08 7.41
CA ALA A 81 4.29 11.02 7.71
C ALA A 81 3.77 12.31 8.37
N GLU A 82 4.52 12.86 9.34
CA GLU A 82 4.23 14.16 9.94
C GLU A 82 4.28 15.30 8.92
N ALA A 83 5.20 15.25 7.95
CA ALA A 83 5.24 16.22 6.88
C ALA A 83 3.96 16.21 6.05
N TYR A 84 3.41 15.03 5.70
CA TYR A 84 2.14 14.96 4.96
C TYR A 84 0.99 15.65 5.72
N LEU A 85 0.92 15.49 7.04
CA LEU A 85 -0.05 16.20 7.89
C LEU A 85 0.21 17.70 7.92
N LYS A 86 1.47 18.12 8.10
CA LYS A 86 1.88 19.52 8.15
C LYS A 86 1.54 20.27 6.85
N PHE A 87 1.70 19.61 5.71
CA PHE A 87 1.32 20.13 4.39
C PHE A 87 -0.16 19.95 4.07
N LYS A 88 -0.97 19.46 5.03
CA LYS A 88 -2.42 19.27 4.92
C LYS A 88 -2.82 18.35 3.75
N VAL A 89 -1.98 17.38 3.42
CA VAL A 89 -2.30 16.36 2.42
C VAL A 89 -3.50 15.56 2.87
N VAL A 90 -3.62 15.27 4.17
CA VAL A 90 -4.79 14.67 4.84
C VAL A 90 -4.96 15.31 6.23
N GLY A 91 -6.05 15.01 6.92
CA GLY A 91 -6.28 15.46 8.30
C GLY A 91 -5.50 14.61 9.31
N GLU A 92 -5.36 15.12 10.54
CA GLU A 92 -4.60 14.46 11.62
C GLU A 92 -5.13 13.06 11.97
N SER A 93 -6.42 12.80 11.77
CA SER A 93 -7.04 11.49 11.98
C SER A 93 -6.54 10.40 11.00
N SER A 94 -5.82 10.77 9.95
CA SER A 94 -5.24 9.86 8.93
C SER A 94 -3.75 9.60 9.15
N TYR A 95 -3.24 9.75 10.37
CA TYR A 95 -1.82 9.54 10.66
C TYR A 95 -1.32 8.13 10.30
N GLU A 96 -2.12 7.08 10.57
CA GLU A 96 -1.74 5.71 10.21
C GLU A 96 -1.64 5.57 8.67
N ASP A 97 -2.57 6.13 7.89
CA ASP A 97 -2.48 6.17 6.42
C ASP A 97 -1.19 6.88 5.94
N CYS A 98 -0.81 7.99 6.57
CA CYS A 98 0.45 8.69 6.29
C CYS A 98 1.67 7.80 6.53
N ILE A 99 1.64 6.94 7.56
CA ILE A 99 2.71 6.00 7.84
C ILE A 99 2.80 4.92 6.75
N HIS A 100 1.69 4.42 6.19
CA HIS A 100 1.73 3.50 5.05
C HIS A 100 2.42 4.16 3.85
N VAL A 101 2.00 5.38 3.48
CA VAL A 101 2.57 6.10 2.33
C VAL A 101 4.05 6.44 2.56
N ALA A 102 4.42 6.88 3.75
CA ALA A 102 5.80 7.18 4.09
C ALA A 102 6.68 5.93 4.08
N SER A 103 6.17 4.80 4.59
CA SER A 103 6.87 3.51 4.58
C SER A 103 7.15 3.05 3.15
N ALA A 104 6.14 3.09 2.29
CA ALA A 104 6.29 2.75 0.87
C ALA A 104 7.30 3.68 0.16
N THR A 105 7.24 4.99 0.45
CA THR A 105 8.16 5.99 -0.11
C THR A 105 9.60 5.66 0.25
N ILE A 106 9.88 5.43 1.54
CA ILE A 106 11.23 5.17 2.05
C ILE A 106 11.76 3.82 1.55
N ALA A 107 10.88 2.81 1.47
CA ALA A 107 11.23 1.51 0.92
C ALA A 107 11.46 1.52 -0.60
N LYS A 108 11.19 2.66 -1.27
CA LYS A 108 11.19 2.80 -2.72
C LYS A 108 10.34 1.71 -3.38
N ALA A 109 9.12 1.54 -2.85
CA ALA A 109 8.13 0.70 -3.50
C ALA A 109 7.84 1.27 -4.90
N ASP A 110 7.64 0.39 -5.87
CA ASP A 110 7.29 0.81 -7.22
C ASP A 110 5.83 1.31 -7.24
N ILE A 111 4.92 0.63 -6.50
CA ILE A 111 3.49 0.98 -6.40
C ILE A 111 2.96 0.70 -4.98
N ILE A 112 2.02 1.51 -4.49
CA ILE A 112 1.11 1.15 -3.39
C ILE A 112 -0.18 0.58 -3.95
N ILE A 113 -0.56 -0.61 -3.48
CA ILE A 113 -1.84 -1.26 -3.81
C ILE A 113 -2.81 -1.07 -2.65
N SER A 114 -3.94 -0.42 -2.88
CA SER A 114 -4.93 -0.12 -1.84
C SER A 114 -6.36 -0.02 -2.40
N TRP A 115 -7.34 -0.39 -1.57
CA TRP A 115 -8.76 -0.08 -1.76
C TRP A 115 -9.23 1.11 -0.90
N ASN A 116 -8.32 1.79 -0.20
CA ASN A 116 -8.64 2.96 0.63
C ASN A 116 -8.86 4.22 -0.23
N PHE A 117 -10.04 4.29 -0.86
CA PHE A 117 -10.51 5.42 -1.65
C PHE A 117 -10.79 6.69 -0.85
N LYS A 118 -10.74 6.65 0.49
CA LYS A 118 -11.00 7.82 1.32
C LYS A 118 -9.72 8.62 1.57
N HIS A 119 -8.61 7.94 1.84
CA HIS A 119 -7.41 8.57 2.38
C HIS A 119 -6.16 8.41 1.49
N ILE A 120 -6.12 7.38 0.63
CA ILE A 120 -4.90 7.04 -0.12
C ILE A 120 -5.12 7.16 -1.63
N VAL A 121 -6.17 6.53 -2.19
CA VAL A 121 -6.33 6.36 -3.65
C VAL A 121 -6.89 7.60 -4.36
N ARG A 122 -7.34 8.64 -3.63
CA ARG A 122 -7.86 9.87 -4.25
C ARG A 122 -6.77 10.64 -4.99
N LEU A 123 -7.03 11.04 -6.24
CA LEU A 123 -6.06 11.73 -7.10
C LEU A 123 -5.48 13.01 -6.47
N ASP A 124 -6.28 13.80 -5.76
CA ASP A 124 -5.81 14.99 -5.06
C ASP A 124 -4.83 14.65 -3.91
N ARG A 125 -5.06 13.53 -3.22
CA ARG A 125 -4.18 13.03 -2.15
C ARG A 125 -2.88 12.49 -2.73
N ILE A 126 -2.95 11.68 -3.79
CA ILE A 126 -1.77 11.16 -4.50
C ILE A 126 -0.87 12.32 -4.95
N LYS A 127 -1.44 13.36 -5.57
CA LYS A 127 -0.71 14.57 -5.96
C LYS A 127 -0.12 15.29 -4.74
N GLY A 128 -0.86 15.39 -3.64
CA GLY A 128 -0.38 15.97 -2.39
C GLY A 128 0.83 15.23 -1.80
N TYR A 129 0.74 13.90 -1.68
CA TYR A 129 1.84 13.06 -1.19
C TYR A 129 3.08 13.22 -2.06
N ASN A 130 2.92 13.11 -3.38
CA ASN A 130 4.04 13.24 -4.33
C ASN A 130 4.65 14.65 -4.36
N SER A 131 3.85 15.69 -4.16
CA SER A 131 4.35 17.07 -4.02
C SER A 131 5.25 17.21 -2.78
N VAL A 132 4.82 16.65 -1.64
CA VAL A 132 5.63 16.63 -0.41
C VAL A 132 6.89 15.78 -0.60
N ASN A 133 6.77 14.60 -1.21
CA ASN A 133 7.91 13.73 -1.51
C ASN A 133 8.96 14.47 -2.33
N THR A 134 8.55 15.05 -3.46
CA THR A 134 9.44 15.82 -4.34
C THR A 134 10.11 16.97 -3.58
N LYS A 135 9.34 17.72 -2.77
CA LYS A 135 9.87 18.85 -1.98
C LYS A 135 10.94 18.43 -0.98
N LEU A 136 10.85 17.21 -0.45
CA LEU A 136 11.79 16.66 0.54
C LEU A 136 12.85 15.74 -0.08
N GLY A 137 12.91 15.63 -1.41
CA GLY A 137 13.92 14.83 -2.13
C GLY A 137 13.61 13.33 -2.20
N TYR A 138 12.39 12.91 -1.91
CA TYR A 138 11.93 11.53 -2.07
C TYR A 138 11.34 11.29 -3.46
N SER A 139 11.39 10.02 -3.90
CA SER A 139 10.75 9.59 -5.14
C SER A 139 9.22 9.72 -5.06
N ASN A 140 8.62 9.99 -6.22
CA ASN A 140 7.18 9.88 -6.38
C ASN A 140 6.75 8.41 -6.29
N LEU A 141 5.55 8.21 -5.77
CA LEU A 141 4.89 6.91 -5.70
C LEU A 141 3.73 6.86 -6.68
N GLU A 142 3.55 5.68 -7.28
CA GLU A 142 2.27 5.31 -7.84
C GLU A 142 1.39 4.69 -6.78
N ILE A 143 0.10 5.03 -6.83
CA ILE A 143 -0.93 4.47 -5.96
C ILE A 143 -2.03 3.99 -6.89
N ARG A 144 -2.36 2.70 -6.79
CA ARG A 144 -3.32 2.02 -7.66
C ARG A 144 -4.16 1.04 -6.87
N THR A 145 -5.30 0.71 -7.43
CA THR A 145 -6.11 -0.43 -7.01
C THR A 145 -5.61 -1.71 -7.68
N PRO A 146 -5.90 -2.90 -7.10
CA PRO A 146 -5.68 -4.18 -7.78
C PRO A 146 -6.27 -4.23 -9.20
N ARG A 147 -7.44 -3.61 -9.41
CA ARG A 147 -8.07 -3.55 -10.73
C ARG A 147 -7.23 -2.77 -11.76
N GLU A 148 -6.70 -1.61 -11.37
CA GLU A 148 -5.95 -0.75 -12.28
C GLU A 148 -4.61 -1.37 -12.71
N ILE A 149 -3.93 -2.09 -11.82
CA ILE A 149 -2.65 -2.73 -12.17
C ILE A 149 -2.82 -3.93 -13.10
N LEU A 150 -3.92 -4.67 -12.99
CA LEU A 150 -4.20 -5.85 -13.80
C LEU A 150 -4.85 -5.52 -15.15
N HIS A 151 -5.45 -4.34 -15.28
CA HIS A 151 -6.09 -3.92 -16.54
C HIS A 151 -5.11 -3.32 -17.55
N ASN A 152 -3.88 -2.99 -17.14
CA ASN A 152 -2.86 -2.40 -18.00
C ASN A 152 -2.18 -3.39 -18.96
N GLU A 153 -2.67 -4.63 -19.10
CA GLU A 153 -2.20 -5.59 -20.12
C GLU A 153 -2.97 -5.53 -21.46
N TYR A 154 -3.86 -4.54 -21.66
CA TYR A 154 -4.47 -4.26 -22.96
C TYR A 154 -4.19 -2.81 -23.38
N GLY A 155 -2.99 -2.58 -23.91
CA GLY A 155 -2.56 -1.35 -24.58
C GLY A 155 -1.42 -1.61 -25.53
#